data_AF-A0A5J9U7R3-F1
#
_entry.id   AF-A0A5J9U7R3-F1
#
_cell.length_a   1.000
_cell.length_b   1.000
_cell.length_c   1.000
_cell.angle_alpha   90.00
_cell.angle_beta   90.00
_cell.angle_gamma   90.00
#
_symmetry.space_group_name_H-M   'P 1'
#
loop_
_entity.id
_entity.type
_entity.pdbx_description
1 polymer ?
#
loop_
_entity_poly.entity_id
_entity_poly.type
_entity_poly.pdbx_seq_one_letter_code
_entity_poly.pdbx_strand_id
1 'polypeptide(L)'
;MAEAYLLEEVSNFTTKYYADNLPSVHNPPPRYNVAENESSLSLFQGQLGSASGATSKFLAYEEWRTIMLYVLTNLKETMSYIEEFIHQFWRRSRDPTSNEIDTLLKQGAGSGKPDFISWFKKKIDLTEVFGMEVDNEDARDEVDDAKDLQILERLHLDSDDDIPPPSDNLHDYVDMHDIDDETHEPAIIDDDDYF
;
A
#
# COMPACT_ATOMS: atom_id res chain seq x y z
N MET A 1 29.99 51.56 12.35
CA MET A 1 29.14 51.66 13.56
C MET A 1 27.71 51.15 13.31
N ALA A 2 27.05 51.51 12.20
CA ALA A 2 25.70 51.03 11.89
C ALA A 2 25.58 49.49 11.73
N GLU A 3 26.55 48.85 11.06
CA GLU A 3 26.52 47.40 10.82
C GLU A 3 26.64 46.55 12.10
N ALA A 4 27.44 46.99 13.07
CA ALA A 4 27.60 46.31 14.34
C ALA A 4 26.30 46.35 15.17
N TYR A 5 25.61 47.50 15.16
CA TYR A 5 24.31 47.66 15.81
C TYR A 5 23.23 46.78 15.15
N LEU A 6 23.24 46.71 13.82
CA LEU A 6 22.30 45.90 13.05
C LEU A 6 22.50 44.39 13.33
N LEU A 7 23.75 43.92 13.38
CA LEU A 7 24.07 42.53 13.72
C LEU A 7 23.69 42.18 15.17
N GLU A 8 23.90 43.11 16.11
CA GLU A 8 23.51 42.93 17.51
C GLU A 8 21.99 42.85 17.67
N GLU A 9 21.23 43.71 16.97
CA GLU A 9 19.77 43.71 16.98
C GLU A 9 19.21 42.42 16.38
N VAL A 10 19.77 41.96 15.26
CA VAL A 10 19.40 40.68 14.63
C VAL A 10 19.70 39.51 15.57
N SER A 11 20.88 39.47 16.20
CA SER A 11 21.27 38.42 17.14
C SER A 11 20.36 38.35 18.37
N ASN A 12 20.05 39.51 18.95
CA ASN A 12 19.14 39.61 20.09
C ASN A 12 17.72 39.16 19.71
N PHE A 13 17.25 39.51 18.51
CA PHE A 13 15.94 39.09 18.02
C PHE A 13 15.90 37.57 17.79
N THR A 14 16.90 37.01 17.12
CA THR A 14 16.92 35.58 16.82
C THR A 14 17.01 34.73 18.09
N THR A 15 17.85 35.14 19.05
CA THR A 15 18.01 34.41 20.32
C THR A 15 16.78 34.52 21.23
N LYS A 16 16.04 35.62 21.16
CA LYS A 16 14.85 35.84 22.00
C LYS A 16 13.61 35.07 21.53
N TYR A 17 13.45 34.92 20.21
CA TYR A 17 12.21 34.38 19.62
C TYR A 17 12.36 32.98 19.04
N TYR A 18 13.58 32.47 18.88
CA TYR A 18 13.83 31.15 18.36
C TYR A 18 14.49 30.24 19.40
N ALA A 19 14.09 28.97 19.41
CA ALA A 19 14.73 27.94 20.25
C ALA A 19 16.09 27.56 19.68
N ASP A 20 17.03 27.15 20.56
CA ASP A 20 18.40 26.77 20.20
C ASP A 20 18.49 25.67 19.12
N ASN A 21 17.42 24.89 18.96
CA ASN A 21 17.33 23.74 18.06
C ASN A 21 16.29 23.93 16.94
N LEU A 22 16.15 25.16 16.43
CA LEU A 22 15.32 25.38 15.26
C LEU A 22 15.67 24.41 14.12
N PRO A 23 14.65 23.89 13.42
CA PRO A 23 14.82 23.28 12.12
C PRO A 23 15.64 24.18 11.20
N SER A 24 16.80 23.70 10.77
CA SER A 24 17.69 24.38 9.83
C SER A 24 18.01 23.42 8.68
N VAL A 25 18.55 23.93 7.58
CA VAL A 25 19.07 23.08 6.48
C VAL A 25 20.08 22.06 7.02
N HIS A 26 20.86 22.44 8.04
CA HIS A 26 21.84 21.57 8.70
C HIS A 26 21.28 20.77 9.89
N ASN A 27 20.04 21.05 10.30
CA ASN A 27 19.31 20.35 11.36
C ASN A 27 17.85 20.12 10.92
N PRO A 28 17.62 19.32 9.87
CA PRO A 28 16.26 19.10 9.37
C PRO A 28 15.45 18.32 10.42
N PRO A 29 14.14 18.60 10.57
CA PRO A 29 13.27 17.81 11.41
C PRO A 29 13.34 16.35 10.96
N PRO A 30 13.42 15.38 11.88
CA PRO A 30 13.40 13.99 11.49
C PRO A 30 12.12 13.69 10.71
N ARG A 31 12.28 13.19 9.49
CA ARG A 31 11.16 13.07 8.55
C ARG A 31 10.16 11.98 8.94
N TYR A 32 10.57 10.90 9.61
CA TYR A 32 9.70 9.80 10.03
C TYR A 32 10.23 9.02 11.25
N ASN A 33 9.30 8.46 12.03
CA ASN A 33 9.44 7.39 13.03
C ASN A 33 10.74 7.38 13.87
N VAL A 34 11.03 8.46 14.60
CA VAL A 34 12.14 8.48 15.59
C VAL A 34 11.68 7.96 16.96
N ALA A 35 10.38 7.72 17.15
CA ALA A 35 9.87 7.12 18.37
C ALA A 35 10.20 5.63 18.40
N GLU A 36 10.66 5.15 19.57
CA GLU A 36 10.76 3.73 19.86
C GLU A 36 9.39 3.08 19.66
N ASN A 37 9.36 1.88 19.07
CA ASN A 37 8.10 1.14 18.98
C ASN A 37 7.67 0.75 20.40
N GLU A 38 6.47 1.16 20.82
CA GLU A 38 5.92 0.76 22.12
C GLU A 38 5.30 -0.66 22.09
N SER A 39 5.31 -1.31 20.92
CA SER A 39 4.66 -2.61 20.74
C SER A 39 5.54 -3.75 21.27
N SER A 40 4.96 -4.53 22.17
CA SER A 40 5.57 -5.75 22.72
C SER A 40 5.56 -6.95 21.74
N LEU A 41 4.90 -6.82 20.59
CA LEU A 41 4.81 -7.87 19.59
C LEU A 41 5.93 -7.71 18.55
N SER A 42 6.80 -8.70 18.46
CA SER A 42 7.93 -8.73 17.52
C SER A 42 7.52 -8.53 16.06
N LEU A 43 6.28 -8.88 15.70
CA LEU A 43 5.72 -8.66 14.36
C LEU A 43 5.63 -7.18 13.98
N PHE A 44 5.38 -6.30 14.96
CA PHE A 44 5.32 -4.85 14.75
C PHE A 44 6.66 -4.16 15.00
N GLN A 45 7.71 -4.94 15.28
CA GLN A 45 9.08 -4.45 15.44
C GLN A 45 9.78 -4.54 14.08
N GLY A 46 9.89 -3.42 13.38
CA GLY A 46 10.63 -3.27 12.13
C GLY A 46 11.72 -2.21 12.23
N GLN A 47 12.68 -2.24 11.31
CA GLN A 47 13.71 -1.21 11.23
C GLN A 47 13.05 0.15 10.92
N LEU A 48 13.06 1.04 11.91
CA LEU A 48 12.57 2.41 11.82
C LEU A 48 13.47 3.16 10.81
N GLY A 49 12.97 3.38 9.60
CA GLY A 49 13.68 4.06 8.52
C GLY A 49 12.70 4.73 7.57
N SER A 50 13.22 5.49 6.59
CA SER A 50 12.41 6.02 5.49
C SER A 50 11.51 4.92 4.94
N ALA A 51 10.23 5.21 4.76
CA ALA A 51 9.29 4.30 4.12
C ALA A 51 9.88 3.89 2.75
N SER A 52 10.47 2.70 2.71
CA SER A 52 10.86 2.03 1.48
C SER A 52 9.59 1.69 0.70
N GLY A 53 9.71 1.54 -0.62
CA GLY A 53 8.64 0.98 -1.44
C GLY A 53 8.11 -0.33 -0.85
N ALA A 54 6.83 -0.63 -1.09
CA ALA A 54 6.17 -1.82 -0.55
C ALA A 54 6.95 -3.09 -0.94
N THR A 55 7.49 -3.80 0.05
CA THR A 55 8.16 -5.08 -0.17
C THR A 55 7.17 -6.21 0.08
N SER A 56 6.94 -7.07 -0.92
CA SER A 56 6.18 -8.31 -0.71
C SER A 56 6.94 -9.25 0.23
N LYS A 57 6.29 -9.74 1.28
CA LYS A 57 6.83 -10.76 2.18
C LYS A 57 5.99 -12.02 2.06
N PHE A 58 6.64 -13.15 1.85
CA PHE A 58 6.00 -14.45 2.00
C PHE A 58 5.85 -14.75 3.49
N LEU A 59 4.61 -14.86 3.97
CA LEU A 59 4.32 -15.24 5.35
C LEU A 59 4.18 -16.76 5.45
N ALA A 60 4.74 -17.35 6.50
CA ALA A 60 4.42 -18.74 6.82
C ALA A 60 2.93 -18.87 7.16
N TYR A 61 2.34 -20.04 6.93
CA TYR A 61 0.90 -20.25 7.15
C TYR A 61 0.48 -19.91 8.58
N GLU A 62 1.27 -20.29 9.59
CA GLU A 62 1.00 -19.99 10.99
C GLU A 62 1.06 -18.49 11.32
N GLU A 63 2.01 -17.77 10.70
CA GLU A 63 2.14 -16.31 10.85
C GLU A 63 0.95 -15.60 10.22
N TRP A 64 0.63 -15.94 8.97
CA TRP A 64 -0.54 -15.44 8.27
C TRP A 64 -1.81 -15.70 9.09
N ARG A 65 -1.96 -16.91 9.62
CA ARG A 65 -3.13 -17.30 10.41
C ARG A 65 -3.24 -16.51 11.71
N THR A 66 -2.12 -16.29 12.40
CA THR A 66 -2.07 -15.49 13.63
C THR A 66 -2.43 -14.03 13.34
N ILE A 67 -1.89 -13.46 12.27
CA ILE A 67 -2.18 -12.09 11.84
C ILE A 67 -3.66 -11.94 11.48
N MET A 68 -4.16 -12.86 10.66
CA MET A 68 -5.56 -12.84 10.25
C MET A 68 -6.49 -12.96 11.45
N LEU A 69 -6.18 -13.85 12.39
CA LEU A 69 -7.00 -13.96 13.59
C LEU A 69 -6.97 -12.67 14.40
N TYR A 70 -5.80 -12.07 14.62
CA TYR A 70 -5.68 -10.79 15.32
C TYR A 70 -6.51 -9.69 14.64
N VAL A 71 -6.41 -9.54 13.32
CA VAL A 71 -7.20 -8.56 12.57
C VAL A 71 -8.69 -8.83 12.76
N LEU A 72 -9.12 -10.07 12.50
CA LEU A 72 -10.54 -10.43 12.59
C LEU A 72 -11.09 -10.36 14.02
N THR A 73 -10.30 -10.50 15.08
CA THR A 73 -10.82 -10.37 16.46
C THR A 73 -10.85 -8.93 16.95
N ASN A 74 -10.07 -8.03 16.35
CA ASN A 74 -10.02 -6.62 16.73
C ASN A 74 -10.94 -5.73 15.89
N LEU A 75 -11.53 -6.24 14.81
CA LEU A 75 -12.55 -5.52 14.05
C LEU A 75 -13.89 -5.57 14.79
N LYS A 76 -14.59 -4.44 14.83
CA LYS A 76 -15.91 -4.35 15.47
C LYS A 76 -16.98 -5.07 14.64
N GLU A 77 -16.81 -5.06 13.32
CA GLU A 77 -17.73 -5.64 12.35
C GLU A 77 -17.79 -7.17 12.46
N THR A 78 -16.69 -7.79 12.87
CA THR A 78 -16.55 -9.25 13.01
C THR A 78 -17.03 -9.78 14.35
N MET A 79 -17.29 -8.91 15.34
CA MET A 79 -17.73 -9.34 16.68
C MET A 79 -19.01 -10.18 16.65
N SER A 80 -19.99 -9.77 15.83
CA SER A 80 -21.24 -10.53 15.65
C SER A 80 -21.00 -11.96 15.15
N TYR A 81 -20.05 -12.12 14.22
CA TYR A 81 -19.67 -13.43 13.68
C TYR A 81 -18.88 -14.26 14.69
N ILE A 82 -18.07 -13.62 15.53
CA ILE A 82 -17.36 -14.30 16.63
C ILE A 82 -18.37 -14.86 17.63
N GLU A 83 -19.36 -14.08 18.03
CA GLU A 83 -20.44 -14.52 18.92
C GLU A 83 -21.24 -15.67 18.30
N GLU A 84 -21.60 -15.57 17.01
CA GLU A 84 -22.30 -16.63 16.28
C GLU A 84 -21.46 -17.93 16.25
N PHE A 85 -20.17 -17.83 15.96
CA PHE A 85 -19.26 -18.97 15.96
C PHE A 85 -19.17 -19.62 17.35
N ILE A 86 -18.97 -18.83 18.40
CA ILE A 86 -18.92 -19.33 19.77
C ILE A 86 -20.23 -20.04 20.11
N HIS A 87 -21.38 -19.44 19.82
CA HIS A 87 -22.68 -20.05 20.07
C HIS A 87 -22.86 -21.40 19.33
N GLN A 88 -22.39 -21.52 18.08
CA GLN A 88 -22.48 -22.76 17.31
C GLN A 88 -21.54 -23.87 17.79
N PHE A 89 -20.33 -23.50 18.22
CA PHE A 89 -19.24 -24.45 18.42
C PHE A 89 -18.88 -24.70 19.88
N TRP A 90 -19.29 -23.83 20.80
CA TRP A 90 -19.20 -24.06 22.22
C TRP A 90 -20.22 -25.12 22.66
N ARG A 91 -19.78 -26.09 23.46
CA ARG A 91 -20.59 -27.27 23.85
C ARG A 91 -20.78 -27.43 25.35
N ARG A 92 -20.17 -26.56 26.15
CA ARG A 92 -20.30 -26.64 27.61
C ARG A 92 -21.49 -25.80 28.06
N SER A 93 -22.12 -26.21 29.15
CA SER A 93 -23.30 -25.54 29.72
C SER A 93 -22.99 -24.15 30.30
N ARG A 94 -21.73 -23.90 30.67
CA ARG A 94 -21.27 -22.62 31.23
C ARG A 94 -20.77 -21.68 30.15
N ASP A 95 -20.68 -20.39 30.46
CA ASP A 95 -20.00 -19.43 29.60
C ASP A 95 -18.50 -19.76 29.42
N PRO A 96 -17.96 -19.58 28.21
CA PRO A 96 -16.54 -19.78 27.94
C PRO A 96 -15.71 -18.67 28.59
N THR A 97 -14.52 -19.05 29.08
CA THR A 97 -13.53 -18.07 29.54
C THR A 97 -12.77 -17.47 28.35
N SER A 98 -12.12 -16.31 28.52
CA SER A 98 -11.34 -15.65 27.44
C SER A 98 -10.32 -16.58 26.78
N ASN A 99 -9.57 -17.36 27.57
CA ASN A 99 -8.59 -18.31 27.05
C ASN A 99 -9.23 -19.47 26.26
N GLU A 100 -10.42 -19.90 26.66
CA GLU A 100 -11.16 -20.96 25.96
C GLU A 100 -11.76 -20.45 24.66
N ILE A 101 -12.21 -19.20 24.63
CA ILE A 101 -12.59 -18.52 23.40
C ILE A 101 -11.39 -18.45 22.46
N ASP A 102 -10.24 -17.95 22.93
CA ASP A 102 -9.02 -17.86 22.11
C ASP A 102 -8.61 -19.23 21.55
N THR A 103 -8.64 -20.27 22.39
CA THR A 103 -8.36 -21.65 21.97
C THR A 103 -9.38 -22.14 20.94
N LEU A 104 -10.67 -21.87 21.15
CA LEU A 104 -11.74 -22.27 20.22
C LEU A 104 -11.61 -21.56 18.87
N LEU A 105 -11.28 -20.27 18.86
CA LEU A 105 -11.05 -19.51 17.64
C LEU A 105 -9.79 -20.00 16.91
N LYS A 106 -8.72 -20.31 17.65
CA LYS A 106 -7.42 -20.77 17.14
C LYS A 106 -7.35 -22.24 16.79
N GLN A 107 -8.19 -23.12 17.30
CA GLN A 107 -8.06 -24.57 17.07
C GLN A 107 -9.36 -25.20 16.59
N GLY A 108 -10.48 -24.46 16.62
CA GLY A 108 -11.80 -25.00 16.34
C GLY A 108 -12.30 -25.94 17.43
N ALA A 109 -13.49 -26.49 17.25
CA ALA A 109 -14.16 -27.35 18.23
C ALA A 109 -13.72 -28.84 18.17
N GLY A 110 -12.49 -29.13 17.74
CA GLY A 110 -11.94 -30.48 17.64
C GLY A 110 -12.06 -31.13 16.25
N SER A 111 -11.79 -32.44 16.18
CA SER A 111 -11.51 -33.15 14.93
C SER A 111 -12.61 -32.98 13.87
N GLY A 112 -12.23 -32.40 12.74
CA GLY A 112 -13.07 -32.20 11.56
C GLY A 112 -13.95 -30.95 11.59
N LYS A 113 -13.92 -30.15 12.67
CA LYS A 113 -14.64 -28.87 12.72
C LYS A 113 -13.74 -27.71 12.31
N PRO A 114 -14.28 -26.69 11.62
CA PRO A 114 -13.49 -25.55 11.19
C PRO A 114 -13.02 -24.73 12.40
N ASP A 115 -11.86 -24.11 12.26
CA ASP A 115 -11.48 -22.97 13.08
C ASP A 115 -12.31 -21.72 12.70
N PHE A 116 -12.14 -20.63 13.44
CA PHE A 116 -12.91 -19.43 13.17
C PHE A 116 -12.66 -18.87 11.77
N ILE A 117 -11.39 -18.84 11.31
CA ILE A 117 -11.03 -18.29 10.00
C ILE A 117 -11.67 -19.09 8.86
N SER A 118 -11.63 -20.42 8.94
CA SER A 118 -12.18 -21.32 7.92
C SER A 118 -13.70 -21.27 7.91
N TRP A 119 -14.32 -21.22 9.09
CA TRP A 119 -15.76 -21.03 9.21
C TRP A 119 -16.19 -19.67 8.67
N PHE A 120 -15.48 -18.60 9.04
CA PHE A 120 -15.78 -17.24 8.64
C PHE A 120 -15.67 -17.05 7.13
N LYS A 121 -14.59 -17.55 6.50
CA LYS A 121 -14.45 -17.59 5.03
C LYS A 121 -15.65 -18.24 4.36
N LYS A 122 -16.01 -19.46 4.81
CA LYS A 122 -17.17 -20.16 4.25
C LYS A 122 -18.48 -19.39 4.47
N LYS A 123 -18.64 -18.73 5.62
CA LYS A 123 -19.84 -17.96 5.97
C LYS A 123 -19.99 -16.75 5.04
N ILE A 124 -18.91 -16.01 4.80
CA ILE A 124 -18.92 -14.84 3.92
C ILE A 124 -19.12 -15.23 2.45
N ASP A 125 -18.47 -16.31 2.00
CA ASP A 125 -18.64 -16.83 0.64
C ASP A 125 -20.10 -17.26 0.40
N LEU A 126 -20.77 -17.84 1.41
CA LEU A 126 -22.18 -18.21 1.31
C LEU A 126 -23.11 -16.99 1.34
N THR A 127 -22.81 -15.95 2.13
CA THR A 127 -23.65 -14.75 2.16
C THR A 127 -23.62 -13.96 0.85
N GLU A 128 -22.50 -14.00 0.11
CA GLU A 128 -22.42 -13.41 -1.23
C GLU A 128 -23.27 -14.21 -2.25
N VAL A 129 -23.29 -15.54 -2.11
CA VAL A 129 -24.12 -16.44 -2.95
C VAL A 129 -25.62 -16.32 -2.64
N PHE A 130 -26.02 -16.11 -1.38
CA PHE A 130 -27.43 -15.94 -1.00
C PHE A 130 -27.93 -14.49 -1.08
N GLY A 131 -27.04 -13.51 -1.21
CA GLY A 131 -27.38 -12.09 -1.45
C GLY A 131 -27.68 -11.75 -2.91
N MET A 132 -27.70 -12.76 -3.79
CA MET A 132 -27.95 -12.62 -5.22
C MET A 132 -29.28 -13.28 -5.59
N GLU A 133 -30.38 -12.91 -4.93
CA GLU A 133 -31.69 -12.93 -5.61
C GLU A 133 -31.65 -11.78 -6.62
N VAL A 134 -31.11 -12.06 -7.82
CA VAL A 134 -31.47 -11.29 -8.99
C VAL A 134 -32.90 -11.72 -9.31
N ASP A 135 -33.84 -10.80 -9.21
CA ASP A 135 -35.14 -10.94 -9.85
C ASP A 135 -34.90 -11.29 -11.31
N ASN A 136 -35.06 -12.56 -11.66
CA ASN A 136 -35.15 -12.99 -13.05
C ASN A 136 -36.55 -12.59 -13.55
N GLU A 137 -36.78 -11.29 -13.68
CA GLU A 137 -37.76 -10.78 -14.64
C GLU A 137 -36.99 -10.41 -15.92
N ASP A 138 -37.27 -11.22 -16.93
CA ASP A 138 -36.84 -11.17 -18.31
C ASP A 138 -36.58 -9.74 -18.86
N ALA A 139 -35.31 -9.41 -19.06
CA ALA A 139 -34.88 -8.41 -20.03
C ALA A 139 -33.53 -8.85 -20.59
N ARG A 140 -33.58 -9.63 -21.68
CA ARG A 140 -32.49 -9.64 -22.66
C ARG A 140 -32.25 -8.19 -23.08
N ASP A 141 -31.26 -7.55 -22.47
CA ASP A 141 -30.78 -6.24 -22.89
C ASP A 141 -30.02 -6.45 -24.20
N GLU A 142 -30.78 -6.50 -25.29
CA GLU A 142 -30.28 -6.43 -26.65
C GLU A 142 -29.80 -5.00 -26.85
N VAL A 143 -28.48 -4.81 -26.74
CA VAL A 143 -27.79 -3.55 -26.97
C VAL A 143 -28.07 -3.11 -28.42
N ASP A 144 -28.99 -2.16 -28.56
CA ASP A 144 -29.34 -1.56 -29.85
C ASP A 144 -28.27 -0.53 -30.25
N ASP A 145 -27.20 -1.02 -30.88
CA ASP A 145 -26.04 -0.26 -31.39
C ASP A 145 -26.37 0.61 -32.63
N ALA A 146 -27.66 0.85 -32.89
CA ALA A 146 -28.15 1.55 -34.08
C ALA A 146 -27.70 3.02 -34.16
N LYS A 147 -27.27 3.62 -33.05
CA LYS A 147 -26.69 4.97 -33.02
C LYS A 147 -25.20 5.00 -33.40
N ASP A 148 -24.46 3.95 -33.06
CA ASP A 148 -23.01 3.89 -33.31
C ASP A 148 -22.72 3.61 -34.79
N LEU A 149 -23.58 2.84 -35.47
CA LEU A 149 -23.48 2.62 -36.91
C LEU A 149 -23.75 3.90 -37.73
N GLN A 150 -24.61 4.80 -37.25
CA GLN A 150 -24.87 6.09 -37.91
C GLN A 150 -23.71 7.08 -37.78
N ILE A 151 -22.89 6.95 -36.72
CA ILE A 151 -21.68 7.76 -36.53
C ILE A 151 -20.58 7.30 -37.50
N LEU A 152 -20.47 5.99 -37.74
CA LEU A 152 -19.51 5.42 -38.68
C LEU A 152 -19.84 5.76 -40.15
N GLU A 153 -21.13 5.85 -40.50
CA GLU A 153 -21.56 6.25 -41.85
C GLU A 153 -21.33 7.75 -42.11
N ARG A 154 -21.39 8.60 -41.09
CA ARG A 154 -21.10 10.04 -41.18
C ARG A 154 -19.63 10.40 -41.34
N LEU A 155 -18.72 9.46 -41.07
CA LEU A 155 -17.28 9.65 -41.18
C LEU A 155 -16.70 9.20 -42.53
N HIS A 156 -17.50 8.60 -43.41
CA HIS A 156 -17.13 8.48 -44.81
C HIS A 156 -17.46 9.79 -45.53
N LEU A 157 -16.60 10.79 -45.33
CA LEU A 157 -16.49 11.94 -46.22
C LEU A 157 -15.28 11.71 -47.12
N ASP A 158 -15.62 11.46 -48.39
CA ASP A 158 -14.82 11.46 -49.60
C ASP A 158 -13.45 12.16 -49.50
N SER A 159 -12.39 11.36 -49.66
CA SER A 159 -11.16 11.83 -50.29
C SER A 159 -10.58 10.70 -51.15
N ASP A 160 -11.09 10.58 -52.37
CA ASP A 160 -10.24 10.22 -53.50
C ASP A 160 -9.18 11.32 -53.61
N ASP A 161 -7.91 10.97 -53.46
CA ASP A 161 -6.82 11.41 -54.34
C ASP A 161 -5.49 10.79 -53.84
N ASP A 162 -4.98 9.87 -54.68
CA ASP A 162 -3.59 9.42 -54.83
C ASP A 162 -2.68 9.33 -53.59
N ILE A 163 -2.48 8.08 -53.12
CA ILE A 163 -1.33 7.71 -52.29
C ILE A 163 -0.15 7.36 -53.24
N PRO A 164 0.92 8.18 -53.34
CA PRO A 164 2.19 7.66 -53.79
C PRO A 164 2.91 6.97 -52.61
N PRO A 165 3.69 5.90 -52.86
CA PRO A 165 4.37 5.15 -51.81
C PRO A 165 5.46 6.01 -51.15
N PRO A 166 5.79 5.78 -49.86
CA PRO A 166 6.86 6.53 -49.22
C PRO A 166 8.21 6.05 -49.77
N SER A 167 8.90 6.94 -50.49
CA SER A 167 10.32 6.81 -50.84
C SER A 167 11.13 7.78 -49.98
N ASP A 168 12.13 7.20 -49.32
CA ASP A 168 13.41 7.70 -48.85
C ASP A 168 13.65 9.21 -48.59
N ASN A 169 14.27 9.44 -47.42
CA ASN A 169 15.14 10.56 -47.05
C ASN A 169 14.48 11.93 -46.73
N LEU A 170 14.49 12.32 -45.45
CA LEU A 170 15.59 13.11 -44.84
C LEU A 170 15.06 14.10 -43.77
N HIS A 171 15.61 13.99 -42.54
CA HIS A 171 15.80 15.05 -41.51
C HIS A 171 14.51 15.64 -40.87
N ASP A 172 14.36 15.85 -39.56
CA ASP A 172 15.27 15.85 -38.41
C ASP A 172 14.44 15.48 -37.17
N TYR A 173 14.81 14.43 -36.44
CA TYR A 173 14.51 14.37 -35.02
C TYR A 173 15.71 15.00 -34.32
N VAL A 174 15.55 16.26 -33.90
CA VAL A 174 16.54 16.90 -33.02
C VAL A 174 16.48 16.19 -31.67
N ASP A 175 17.51 15.37 -31.52
CA ASP A 175 18.04 14.76 -30.32
C ASP A 175 18.19 15.80 -29.20
N MET A 176 17.61 15.50 -28.04
CA MET A 176 17.76 16.30 -26.81
C MET A 176 18.66 15.54 -25.83
N HIS A 177 19.81 15.04 -26.29
CA HIS A 177 20.89 14.55 -25.45
C HIS A 177 22.20 15.21 -25.85
N ASP A 178 22.50 16.31 -25.17
CA ASP A 178 23.87 16.74 -24.93
C ASP A 178 23.92 17.36 -23.54
N ILE A 179 24.82 16.83 -22.71
CA ILE A 179 25.84 17.53 -21.91
C ILE A 179 26.58 16.44 -21.13
N ASP A 180 27.75 16.07 -21.70
CA ASP A 180 29.03 15.60 -21.12
C ASP A 180 29.00 14.94 -19.72
N ASP A 181 29.55 13.75 -19.43
CA ASP A 181 30.82 13.09 -19.77
C ASP A 181 32.10 13.93 -19.59
N GLU A 182 32.40 14.26 -18.34
CA GLU A 182 33.76 14.60 -17.92
C GLU A 182 34.27 13.58 -16.89
N THR A 183 34.88 12.52 -17.45
CA THR A 183 35.96 11.67 -16.90
C THR A 183 36.20 11.73 -15.38
N HIS A 184 35.72 10.71 -14.65
CA HIS A 184 36.35 10.30 -13.40
C HIS A 184 36.93 8.89 -13.59
N GLU A 185 38.22 8.84 -13.92
CA GLU A 185 39.00 7.61 -13.81
C GLU A 185 38.94 7.13 -12.34
N PRO A 186 38.70 5.84 -12.06
CA PRO A 186 38.92 5.33 -10.72
C PRO A 186 40.42 5.44 -10.43
N ALA A 187 40.79 6.10 -9.33
CA ALA A 187 42.14 6.03 -8.81
C ALA A 187 42.51 4.56 -8.63
N ILE A 188 43.40 4.06 -9.47
CA ILE A 188 44.11 2.81 -9.25
C ILE A 188 44.98 3.09 -8.03
N ILE A 189 44.64 2.46 -6.90
CA ILE A 189 45.51 2.41 -5.73
C ILE A 189 46.66 1.50 -6.14
N ASP A 190 47.82 2.09 -6.43
CA ASP A 190 49.06 1.34 -6.51
C ASP A 190 49.49 1.00 -5.08
N ASP A 191 49.41 -0.29 -4.76
CA ASP A 191 49.73 -0.91 -3.47
C ASP A 191 51.26 -0.98 -3.20
N ASP A 192 52.06 0.00 -3.63
CA ASP A 192 53.54 -0.10 -3.60
C ASP A 192 54.30 1.06 -2.93
N ASP A 193 53.66 1.96 -2.17
CA ASP A 193 54.37 2.98 -1.36
C ASP A 193 54.06 2.86 0.15
N TYR A 194 54.49 1.74 0.73
CA TYR A 194 54.73 1.61 2.17
C TYR A 194 56.25 1.70 2.45
N PHE A 195 56.76 2.91 2.74
CA PHE A 195 57.95 3.14 3.57
C PHE A 195 57.94 4.54 4.19
#